data_AF-A0A2J0U3T8-F1
#
_entry.id   AF-A0A2J0U3T8-F1
#
_cell.length_a   1.000
_cell.length_b   1.000
_cell.length_c   1.000
_cell.angle_alpha   90.00
_cell.angle_beta   90.00
_cell.angle_gamma   90.00
#
_symmetry.space_group_name_H-M   'P 1'
#
loop_
_entity.id
_entity.type
_entity.pdbx_description
1 polymer ?
#
loop_
_entity_poly.entity_id
_entity_poly.type
_entity_poly.pdbx_seq_one_letter_code
_entity_poly.pdbx_strand_id
1 'polypeptide(L)'
;MKTWLLALAMLSAAPAAMASPSPMSVQVTYDWYGWGSVSERWLIQRDARGVVTRVQIAETPGAKARLPVLLSAGAMTAFETALGAPALTRRASVERIAARLDRPAMLALDPGLRRIPESKCSFSRQQEWARQSLATHDLQWRVARHFEGMWTDDGPLMTVVVKRSGRPDVVLVSTSQKVMMLPWKRLSSPTFDHQVLARTPDEWRPALSEALNALLPKGERSRQRFQIGWLQGRLRNELALEALGCAPGREVSAR
;
A
#
# COMPACT_ATOMS: atom_id res chain seq x y z
N MET A 1 8.28 -18.96 -73.58
CA MET A 1 8.06 -19.52 -72.23
C MET A 1 8.61 -18.51 -71.23
N LYS A 2 7.76 -17.89 -70.39
CA LYS A 2 8.11 -16.80 -69.45
C LYS A 2 8.49 -17.39 -68.09
N THR A 3 9.73 -17.20 -67.67
CA THR A 3 10.21 -17.52 -66.32
C THR A 3 9.95 -16.33 -65.39
N TRP A 4 9.22 -16.58 -64.30
CA TRP A 4 8.96 -15.62 -63.23
C TRP A 4 10.05 -15.74 -62.16
N LEU A 5 10.75 -14.64 -61.86
CA LEU A 5 11.65 -14.52 -60.72
C LEU A 5 10.83 -14.09 -59.49
N LEU A 6 10.66 -15.00 -58.54
CA LEU A 6 10.15 -14.71 -57.20
C LEU A 6 11.30 -14.18 -56.35
N ALA A 7 11.28 -12.88 -56.06
CA ALA A 7 12.14 -12.26 -55.06
C ALA A 7 11.57 -12.54 -53.66
N LEU A 8 12.24 -13.39 -52.87
CA LEU A 8 11.98 -13.52 -51.44
C LEU A 8 12.60 -12.32 -50.72
N ALA A 9 11.75 -11.40 -50.24
CA ALA A 9 12.14 -10.40 -49.25
C ALA A 9 12.34 -11.11 -47.90
N MET A 10 13.60 -11.30 -47.49
CA MET A 10 13.92 -11.64 -46.10
C MET A 10 13.61 -10.42 -45.23
N LEU A 11 12.49 -10.45 -44.51
CA LEU A 11 12.27 -9.55 -43.38
C LEU A 11 13.22 -9.95 -42.25
N SER A 12 14.39 -9.32 -42.23
CA SER A 12 15.29 -9.31 -41.08
C SER A 12 14.64 -8.51 -39.96
N ALA A 13 13.79 -9.16 -39.16
CA ALA A 13 13.39 -8.65 -37.86
C ALA A 13 14.63 -8.68 -36.95
N ALA A 14 15.37 -7.58 -36.89
CA ALA A 14 16.41 -7.41 -35.91
C ALA A 14 15.79 -7.61 -34.51
N PRO A 15 16.37 -8.44 -33.64
CA PRO A 15 15.89 -8.54 -32.27
C PRO A 15 16.01 -7.15 -31.66
N ALA A 16 14.88 -6.60 -31.20
CA ALA A 16 14.88 -5.37 -30.43
C ALA A 16 15.82 -5.59 -29.24
N ALA A 17 17.01 -5.02 -29.30
CA ALA A 17 17.92 -4.98 -28.18
C ALA A 17 17.15 -4.30 -27.05
N MET A 18 16.67 -5.08 -26.08
CA MET A 18 16.00 -4.53 -24.92
C MET A 18 17.00 -3.59 -24.26
N ALA A 19 16.72 -2.29 -24.34
CA ALA A 19 17.53 -1.28 -23.68
C ALA A 19 17.68 -1.70 -22.22
N SER A 20 18.93 -1.82 -21.77
CA SER A 20 19.20 -2.22 -20.39
C SER A 20 18.50 -1.23 -19.45
N PRO A 21 17.78 -1.70 -18.42
CA PRO A 21 17.05 -0.81 -17.52
C PRO A 21 18.00 0.23 -16.92
N SER A 22 17.59 1.50 -16.94
CA SER A 22 18.42 2.56 -16.38
C SER A 22 18.65 2.38 -14.87
N PRO A 23 19.85 2.70 -14.36
CA PRO A 23 20.14 2.65 -12.93
C PRO A 23 19.13 3.48 -12.12
N MET A 24 18.68 2.90 -11.01
CA MET A 24 17.69 3.51 -10.12
C MET A 24 18.01 3.13 -8.67
N SER A 25 17.87 4.09 -7.76
CA SER A 25 17.95 3.83 -6.32
C SER A 25 16.71 4.35 -5.61
N VAL A 26 16.24 3.59 -4.63
CA VAL A 26 15.12 3.92 -3.77
C VAL A 26 15.62 3.80 -2.33
N GLN A 27 15.69 4.93 -1.65
CA GLN A 27 16.00 4.99 -0.23
C GLN A 27 14.69 5.13 0.53
N VAL A 28 14.42 4.20 1.45
CA VAL A 28 13.25 4.25 2.32
C VAL A 28 13.73 4.45 3.74
N THR A 29 13.23 5.50 4.37
CA THR A 29 13.36 5.77 5.80
C THR A 29 12.00 5.57 6.44
N TYR A 30 11.95 4.77 7.49
CA TYR A 30 10.75 4.58 8.29
C TYR A 30 11.09 4.78 9.76
N ASP A 31 10.50 5.82 10.34
CA ASP A 31 10.57 6.10 11.76
C ASP A 31 9.15 5.99 12.34
N TRP A 32 9.03 5.40 13.52
CA TRP A 32 7.76 5.33 14.24
C TRP A 32 7.99 5.54 15.72
N TYR A 33 7.10 6.34 16.33
CA TYR A 33 7.09 6.63 17.76
C TYR A 33 5.68 6.42 18.33
N GLY A 34 5.61 5.89 19.55
CA GLY A 34 4.38 5.60 20.27
C GLY A 34 4.73 4.93 21.60
N TRP A 35 4.10 3.80 21.90
CA TRP A 35 4.49 2.93 23.03
C TRP A 35 5.87 2.27 22.89
N GLY A 36 6.53 2.47 21.74
CA GLY A 36 7.92 2.13 21.50
C GLY A 36 8.47 2.98 20.37
N SER A 37 9.64 2.60 19.86
CA SER A 37 10.20 3.23 18.68
C SER A 37 10.73 2.20 17.69
N VAL A 38 10.67 2.57 16.42
CA VAL A 38 11.27 1.81 15.32
C VAL A 38 11.95 2.80 14.40
N SER A 39 13.17 2.49 13.97
CA SER A 39 13.84 3.20 12.88
C SER A 39 14.44 2.18 11.91
N GLU A 40 14.02 2.24 10.66
CA GLU A 40 14.48 1.36 9.58
C GLU A 40 14.92 2.20 8.38
N ARG A 41 16.13 1.93 7.85
CA ARG A 41 16.59 2.50 6.58
C ARG A 41 16.92 1.41 5.57
N TRP A 42 16.36 1.54 4.37
CA TRP A 42 16.52 0.59 3.27
C TRP A 42 17.06 1.31 2.04
N LEU A 43 18.11 0.77 1.45
CA LEU A 43 18.61 1.19 0.15
C LEU A 43 18.32 0.07 -0.86
N ILE A 44 17.56 0.38 -1.90
CA ILE A 44 17.14 -0.57 -2.93
C ILE A 44 17.66 -0.07 -4.25
N GLN A 45 18.41 -0.90 -4.98
CA GLN A 45 19.13 -0.47 -6.17
C GLN A 45 18.86 -1.41 -7.33
N ARG A 46 18.62 -0.83 -8.50
CA ARG A 46 18.70 -1.50 -9.80
C ARG A 46 19.97 -0.99 -10.49
N ASP A 47 20.88 -1.90 -10.82
CA ASP A 47 22.09 -1.56 -11.57
C ASP A 47 21.86 -1.55 -13.08
N ALA A 48 22.92 -1.24 -13.84
CA ALA A 48 22.87 -1.19 -15.31
C ALA A 48 22.62 -2.56 -15.97
N ARG A 49 22.78 -3.67 -15.24
CA ARG A 49 22.49 -5.03 -15.71
C ARG A 49 21.04 -5.44 -15.39
N GLY A 50 20.26 -4.53 -14.80
CA GLY A 50 18.90 -4.80 -14.35
C GLY A 50 18.83 -5.62 -13.06
N VAL A 51 19.96 -5.86 -12.38
CA VAL A 51 19.98 -6.61 -11.13
C VAL A 51 19.43 -5.73 -10.02
N VAL A 52 18.37 -6.23 -9.35
CA VAL A 52 17.71 -5.51 -8.27
C VAL A 52 18.13 -6.10 -6.93
N THR A 53 18.77 -5.29 -6.10
CA THR A 53 19.22 -5.68 -4.75
C THR A 53 18.68 -4.75 -3.68
N ARG A 54 18.56 -5.26 -2.46
CA ARG A 54 18.22 -4.49 -1.27
C ARG A 54 19.32 -4.60 -0.23
N VAL A 55 19.78 -3.45 0.26
CA VAL A 55 20.74 -3.28 1.35
C VAL A 55 20.02 -2.61 2.53
N GLN A 56 20.25 -3.11 3.75
CA GLN A 56 19.85 -2.39 4.97
C GLN A 56 20.99 -1.49 5.39
N ILE A 57 20.71 -0.20 5.57
CA ILE A 57 21.61 0.72 6.26
C ILE A 57 21.03 0.82 7.67
N ALA A 58 21.63 0.13 8.65
CA ALA A 58 21.17 0.28 10.03
C ALA A 58 21.89 1.48 10.66
N GLU A 59 21.14 2.45 11.17
CA GLU A 59 21.68 3.58 11.96
C GLU A 59 21.65 3.28 13.47
N THR A 60 21.52 2.01 13.86
CA THR A 60 21.65 1.61 15.27
C THR A 60 23.11 1.27 15.57
N PRO A 61 23.73 1.83 16.63
CA PRO A 61 25.06 1.43 17.06
C PRO A 61 25.14 -0.09 17.24
N GLY A 62 26.05 -0.76 16.53
CA GLY A 62 26.25 -2.21 16.61
C GLY A 62 25.34 -3.07 15.70
N ALA A 63 24.42 -2.47 14.95
CA ALA A 63 23.62 -3.23 13.98
C ALA A 63 24.48 -3.59 12.74
N LYS A 64 24.62 -4.89 12.48
CA LYS A 64 25.32 -5.37 11.28
C LYS A 64 24.50 -5.05 10.04
N ALA A 65 25.16 -4.46 9.02
CA ALA A 65 24.57 -4.33 7.70
C ALA A 65 24.11 -5.71 7.20
N ARG A 66 22.85 -5.80 6.75
CA ARG A 66 22.35 -7.06 6.19
C ARG A 66 22.91 -7.28 4.80
N LEU A 67 23.15 -8.55 4.46
CA LEU A 67 23.57 -8.94 3.13
C LEU A 67 22.57 -8.47 2.07
N PRO A 68 23.03 -8.08 0.87
CA PRO A 68 22.16 -7.80 -0.25
C PRO A 68 21.24 -8.98 -0.56
N VAL A 69 19.95 -8.70 -0.77
CA VAL A 69 18.96 -9.71 -1.19
C VAL A 69 18.44 -9.34 -2.57
N LEU A 70 18.37 -10.32 -3.47
CA LEU A 70 17.74 -10.17 -4.78
C LEU A 70 16.22 -10.00 -4.61
N LEU A 71 15.66 -8.98 -5.26
CA LEU A 71 14.22 -8.78 -5.31
C LEU A 71 13.60 -9.51 -6.50
N SER A 72 12.27 -9.68 -6.48
CA SER A 72 11.57 -10.26 -7.62
C SER A 72 11.76 -9.40 -8.88
N ALA A 73 11.88 -10.07 -10.03
CA ALA A 73 12.29 -9.45 -11.29
C ALA A 73 11.44 -8.23 -11.70
N GLY A 74 10.15 -8.21 -11.35
CA GLY A 74 9.24 -7.10 -11.70
C GLY A 74 9.12 -5.98 -10.67
N ALA A 75 9.68 -6.10 -9.46
CA ALA A 75 9.33 -5.22 -8.34
C ALA A 75 9.75 -3.76 -8.58
N MET A 76 10.99 -3.52 -9.03
CA MET A 76 11.48 -2.17 -9.29
C MET A 76 10.77 -1.53 -10.48
N THR A 77 10.49 -2.30 -11.53
CA THR A 77 9.74 -1.83 -12.70
C THR A 77 8.32 -1.44 -12.30
N ALA A 78 7.62 -2.26 -11.51
CA ALA A 78 6.29 -1.94 -11.00
C ALA A 78 6.28 -0.67 -10.14
N PHE A 79 7.31 -0.47 -9.31
CA PHE A 79 7.47 0.76 -8.54
C PHE A 79 7.74 1.97 -9.43
N GLU A 80 8.59 1.85 -10.44
CA GLU A 80 8.83 2.92 -11.41
C GLU A 80 7.57 3.29 -12.19
N THR A 81 6.77 2.31 -12.63
CA THR A 81 5.45 2.54 -13.23
C THR A 81 4.52 3.25 -12.25
N ALA A 82 4.46 2.80 -11.00
CA ALA A 82 3.61 3.40 -9.97
C ALA A 82 4.02 4.84 -9.62
N LEU A 83 5.31 5.18 -9.72
CA LEU A 83 5.79 6.57 -9.58
C LEU A 83 5.23 7.48 -10.67
N GLY A 84 5.00 6.96 -11.87
CA GLY A 84 4.39 7.71 -12.99
C GLY A 84 2.86 7.74 -12.99
N ALA A 85 2.20 6.87 -12.24
CA ALA A 85 0.75 6.79 -12.20
C ALA A 85 0.11 8.05 -11.58
N PRO A 86 -1.02 8.56 -12.11
CA PRO A 86 -1.70 9.71 -11.52
C PRO A 86 -2.20 9.40 -10.10
N ALA A 87 -2.24 10.42 -9.25
CA ALA A 87 -2.95 10.32 -7.98
C ALA A 87 -4.46 10.15 -8.25
N LEU A 88 -5.11 9.34 -7.41
CA LEU A 88 -6.55 9.14 -7.47
C LEU A 88 -7.24 10.12 -6.53
N THR A 89 -8.56 10.24 -6.67
CA THR A 89 -9.37 10.85 -5.61
C THR A 89 -9.40 9.93 -4.39
N ARG A 90 -9.70 10.49 -3.21
CA ARG A 90 -9.95 9.70 -1.99
C ARG A 90 -11.02 8.63 -2.23
N ARG A 91 -12.14 8.99 -2.87
CA ARG A 91 -13.24 8.08 -3.21
C ARG A 91 -12.77 6.92 -4.09
N ALA A 92 -12.10 7.20 -5.21
CA ALA A 92 -11.60 6.16 -6.11
C ALA A 92 -10.55 5.24 -5.43
N SER A 93 -9.76 5.78 -4.49
CA SER A 93 -8.83 4.98 -3.70
C SER A 93 -9.53 4.05 -2.72
N VAL A 94 -10.57 4.54 -2.04
CA VAL A 94 -11.43 3.73 -1.16
C VAL A 94 -12.11 2.60 -1.95
N GLU A 95 -12.67 2.92 -3.12
CA GLU A 95 -13.28 1.92 -4.02
C GLU A 95 -12.28 0.83 -4.41
N ARG A 96 -11.07 1.21 -4.82
CA ARG A 96 -9.99 0.27 -5.17
C ARG A 96 -9.59 -0.61 -3.98
N ILE A 97 -9.46 -0.04 -2.79
CA ILE A 97 -9.08 -0.80 -1.59
C ILE A 97 -10.21 -1.77 -1.20
N ALA A 98 -11.45 -1.31 -1.18
CA ALA A 98 -12.63 -2.12 -0.86
C ALA A 98 -12.77 -3.32 -1.82
N ALA A 99 -12.51 -3.13 -3.11
CA ALA A 99 -12.58 -4.19 -4.12
C ALA A 99 -11.54 -5.31 -3.92
N ARG A 100 -10.48 -5.06 -3.14
CA ARG A 100 -9.41 -6.03 -2.85
C ARG A 100 -9.60 -6.80 -1.53
N LEU A 101 -10.60 -6.43 -0.73
CA LEU A 101 -10.89 -7.12 0.52
C LEU A 101 -11.59 -8.46 0.24
N ASP A 102 -11.18 -9.50 0.95
CA ASP A 102 -11.79 -10.82 0.87
C ASP A 102 -13.10 -10.83 1.68
N ARG A 103 -14.22 -10.55 0.99
CA ARG A 103 -15.55 -10.54 1.58
C ARG A 103 -15.94 -11.90 2.17
N PRO A 104 -15.75 -13.05 1.49
CA PRO A 104 -15.95 -14.36 2.11
C PRO A 104 -15.21 -14.54 3.43
N ALA A 105 -13.93 -14.16 3.51
CA ALA A 105 -13.16 -14.27 4.75
C ALA A 105 -13.68 -13.34 5.87
N MET A 106 -14.21 -12.17 5.51
CA MET A 106 -14.85 -11.26 6.48
C MET A 106 -16.22 -11.79 6.96
N LEU A 107 -16.94 -12.54 6.12
CA LEU A 107 -18.24 -13.14 6.45
C LEU A 107 -18.14 -14.37 7.34
N ALA A 108 -16.96 -14.97 7.49
CA ALA A 108 -16.70 -16.05 8.43
C ALA A 108 -16.73 -15.53 9.89
N LEU A 109 -17.91 -15.09 10.35
CA LEU A 109 -18.14 -14.69 11.72
C LEU A 109 -17.89 -15.89 12.65
N ASP A 110 -17.22 -15.65 13.77
CA ASP A 110 -17.00 -16.69 14.78
C ASP A 110 -18.33 -16.96 15.52
N PRO A 111 -18.95 -18.14 15.37
CA PRO A 111 -20.19 -18.47 16.06
C PRO A 111 -19.99 -18.62 17.58
N GLY A 112 -18.75 -18.79 18.03
CA GLY A 112 -18.35 -18.91 19.44
C GLY A 112 -18.04 -17.57 20.10
N LEU A 113 -18.18 -16.44 19.40
CA LEU A 113 -17.90 -15.10 19.93
C LEU A 113 -18.98 -14.72 20.96
N ARG A 114 -18.82 -15.25 22.18
CA ARG A 114 -19.68 -14.98 23.33
C ARG A 114 -19.21 -13.68 23.99
N ARG A 115 -20.03 -12.65 23.99
CA ARG A 115 -19.84 -11.45 24.82
C ARG A 115 -21.00 -11.28 25.77
N ILE A 116 -20.71 -10.59 26.88
CA ILE A 116 -21.70 -10.09 27.84
C ILE A 116 -21.95 -8.62 27.47
N PRO A 117 -23.21 -8.20 27.25
CA PRO A 117 -24.43 -9.01 27.30
C PRO A 117 -24.59 -9.94 26.08
N GLU A 118 -25.35 -11.02 26.25
CA GLU A 118 -25.67 -11.99 25.21
C GLU A 118 -26.25 -11.32 23.95
N SER A 119 -26.01 -11.91 22.77
CA SER A 119 -26.49 -11.35 21.51
C SER A 119 -28.01 -11.20 21.51
N LYS A 120 -28.49 -10.06 21.01
CA LYS A 120 -29.93 -9.76 20.90
C LYS A 120 -30.63 -10.48 19.74
N CYS A 121 -29.89 -11.26 18.94
CA CYS A 121 -30.39 -11.87 17.70
C CYS A 121 -29.73 -13.22 17.42
N SER A 122 -30.44 -14.08 16.67
CA SER A 122 -29.91 -15.35 16.20
C SER A 122 -28.66 -15.17 15.34
N PHE A 123 -27.76 -16.15 15.35
CA PHE A 123 -26.57 -16.15 14.50
C PHE A 123 -26.91 -16.03 13.00
N SER A 124 -28.03 -16.60 12.56
CA SER A 124 -28.53 -16.42 11.19
C SER A 124 -28.79 -14.95 10.84
N ARG A 125 -29.39 -14.19 11.76
CA ARG A 125 -29.68 -12.76 11.59
C ARG A 125 -28.40 -11.92 11.64
N GLN A 126 -27.43 -12.31 12.46
CA GLN A 126 -26.09 -11.71 12.47
C GLN A 126 -25.38 -11.88 11.12
N GLN A 127 -25.43 -13.09 10.54
CA GLN A 127 -24.86 -13.35 9.22
C GLN A 127 -25.56 -12.56 8.12
N GLU A 128 -26.88 -12.46 8.16
CA GLU A 128 -27.64 -11.68 7.18
C GLU A 128 -27.28 -10.19 7.24
N TRP A 129 -27.28 -9.61 8.44
CA TRP A 129 -26.84 -8.23 8.64
C TRP A 129 -25.39 -8.01 8.18
N ALA A 130 -24.50 -8.97 8.44
CA ALA A 130 -23.11 -8.91 8.00
C ALA A 130 -22.97 -8.92 6.47
N ARG A 131 -23.78 -9.73 5.77
CA ARG A 131 -23.85 -9.71 4.30
C ARG A 131 -24.31 -8.35 3.77
N GLN A 132 -25.36 -7.77 4.36
CA GLN A 132 -25.83 -6.43 3.98
C GLN A 132 -24.76 -5.37 4.23
N SER A 133 -24.10 -5.40 5.40
CA SER A 133 -23.02 -4.49 5.76
C SER A 133 -21.75 -4.60 4.91
N LEU A 134 -21.59 -5.71 4.18
CA LEU A 134 -20.49 -5.94 3.24
C LEU A 134 -20.93 -5.79 1.77
N ALA A 135 -22.17 -5.35 1.52
CA ALA A 135 -22.59 -4.87 0.22
C ALA A 135 -21.67 -3.74 -0.24
N THR A 136 -21.48 -3.60 -1.56
CA THR A 136 -20.43 -2.74 -2.14
C THR A 136 -20.39 -1.34 -1.55
N HIS A 137 -21.54 -0.66 -1.44
CA HIS A 137 -21.61 0.70 -0.90
C HIS A 137 -21.24 0.76 0.59
N ASP A 138 -21.80 -0.12 1.43
CA ASP A 138 -21.53 -0.13 2.87
C ASP A 138 -20.09 -0.53 3.19
N LEU A 139 -19.51 -1.45 2.41
CA LEU A 139 -18.09 -1.79 2.51
C LEU A 139 -17.21 -0.58 2.17
N GLN A 140 -17.53 0.15 1.10
CA GLN A 140 -16.80 1.37 0.75
C GLN A 140 -16.89 2.42 1.85
N TRP A 141 -18.08 2.61 2.44
CA TRP A 141 -18.26 3.52 3.57
C TRP A 141 -17.41 3.12 4.78
N ARG A 142 -17.38 1.82 5.13
CA ARG A 142 -16.54 1.29 6.23
C ARG A 142 -15.05 1.52 5.96
N VAL A 143 -14.60 1.31 4.72
CA VAL A 143 -13.22 1.59 4.31
C VAL A 143 -12.93 3.10 4.36
N ALA A 144 -13.86 3.96 3.94
CA ALA A 144 -13.71 5.41 4.04
C ALA A 144 -13.54 5.86 5.49
N ARG A 145 -14.38 5.34 6.40
CA ARG A 145 -14.34 5.61 7.84
C ARG A 145 -13.01 5.22 8.49
N HIS A 146 -12.36 4.15 8.02
CA HIS A 146 -11.03 3.76 8.50
C HIS A 146 -9.98 4.85 8.28
N PHE A 147 -10.09 5.60 7.17
CA PHE A 147 -9.21 6.71 6.85
C PHE A 147 -9.62 8.04 7.52
N GLU A 148 -10.47 8.01 8.53
CA GLU A 148 -10.90 9.19 9.29
C GLU A 148 -10.31 9.17 10.70
N GLY A 149 -10.17 10.36 11.27
CA GLY A 149 -9.62 10.58 12.60
C GLY A 149 -8.13 10.22 12.74
N MET A 150 -7.59 10.56 13.91
CA MET A 150 -6.24 10.19 14.32
C MET A 150 -6.31 9.18 15.46
N TRP A 151 -5.40 8.21 15.45
CA TRP A 151 -5.15 7.33 16.57
C TRP A 151 -4.15 8.00 17.51
N THR A 152 -4.37 7.84 18.81
CA THR A 152 -3.40 8.24 19.82
C THR A 152 -2.21 7.27 19.76
N ASP A 153 -1.01 7.77 20.03
CA ASP A 153 0.21 6.97 20.19
C ASP A 153 0.67 6.16 18.96
N ASP A 154 0.33 6.62 17.76
CA ASP A 154 0.84 6.08 16.51
C ASP A 154 1.45 7.20 15.65
N GLY A 155 2.74 7.49 15.80
CA GLY A 155 3.43 8.54 15.06
C GLY A 155 4.37 8.00 13.99
N PRO A 156 3.89 7.43 12.87
CA PRO A 156 4.76 6.98 11.79
C PRO A 156 5.20 8.14 10.90
N LEU A 157 6.41 8.04 10.37
CA LEU A 157 6.95 8.86 9.29
C LEU A 157 7.69 7.94 8.32
N MET A 158 7.25 7.91 7.07
CA MET A 158 7.95 7.21 6.00
C MET A 158 8.37 8.20 4.93
N THR A 159 9.67 8.24 4.64
CA THR A 159 10.26 9.04 3.57
C THR A 159 10.86 8.11 2.53
N VAL A 160 10.51 8.33 1.27
CA VAL A 160 11.01 7.57 0.12
C VAL A 160 11.68 8.54 -0.84
N VAL A 161 12.99 8.37 -1.03
CA VAL A 161 13.80 9.17 -1.95
C VAL A 161 14.19 8.29 -3.13
N VAL A 162 13.80 8.70 -4.32
CA VAL A 162 14.06 7.97 -5.55
C VAL A 162 15.02 8.76 -6.42
N LYS A 163 16.16 8.16 -6.74
CA LYS A 163 17.13 8.72 -7.69
C LYS A 163 17.17 7.87 -8.96
N ARG A 164 17.13 8.52 -10.12
CA ARG A 164 17.16 7.88 -11.44
C ARG A 164 18.14 8.64 -12.33
N SER A 165 18.92 7.92 -13.12
CA SER A 165 19.83 8.55 -14.07
C SER A 165 19.07 9.45 -15.04
N GLY A 166 19.52 10.71 -15.19
CA GLY A 166 18.93 11.70 -16.10
C GLY A 166 17.53 12.19 -15.74
N ARG A 167 17.03 11.94 -14.51
CA ARG A 167 15.72 12.45 -14.06
C ARG A 167 15.85 13.15 -12.69
N PRO A 168 15.00 14.14 -12.40
CA PRO A 168 14.93 14.73 -11.07
C PRO A 168 14.63 13.69 -9.99
N ASP A 169 15.21 13.92 -8.82
CA ASP A 169 14.91 13.14 -7.61
C ASP A 169 13.42 13.28 -7.26
N VAL A 170 12.83 12.19 -6.77
CA VAL A 170 11.44 12.19 -6.28
C VAL A 170 11.46 11.89 -4.79
N VAL A 171 10.89 12.79 -4.00
CA VAL A 171 10.75 12.64 -2.55
C VAL A 171 9.28 12.49 -2.21
N LEU A 172 8.95 11.38 -1.58
CA LEU A 172 7.59 11.04 -1.15
C LEU A 172 7.59 10.82 0.35
N VAL A 173 6.63 11.43 1.04
CA VAL A 173 6.52 11.35 2.50
C VAL A 173 5.11 10.95 2.88
N SER A 174 4.97 10.06 3.85
CA SER A 174 3.69 9.77 4.49
C SER A 174 3.85 9.72 6.00
N THR A 175 2.94 10.40 6.68
CA THR A 175 2.76 10.34 8.14
C THR A 175 1.50 9.58 8.54
N SER A 176 0.89 8.87 7.59
CA SER A 176 -0.39 8.21 7.84
C SER A 176 -0.24 7.03 8.78
N GLN A 177 -1.08 7.00 9.81
CA GLN A 177 -1.30 5.88 10.71
C GLN A 177 -2.02 4.71 10.03
N LYS A 178 -2.69 4.99 8.92
CA LYS A 178 -3.65 4.09 8.29
C LYS A 178 -2.95 3.15 7.31
N VAL A 179 -3.62 2.04 7.03
CA VAL A 179 -3.16 1.02 6.07
C VAL A 179 -2.67 1.64 4.76
N MET A 180 -1.64 1.02 4.18
CA MET A 180 -1.01 1.47 2.94
C MET A 180 -0.25 2.80 3.04
N MET A 181 -0.10 3.37 4.24
CA MET A 181 0.55 4.68 4.43
C MET A 181 -0.09 5.77 3.55
N LEU A 182 -1.41 5.73 3.35
CA LEU A 182 -2.12 6.73 2.54
C LEU A 182 -2.71 7.84 3.41
N PRO A 183 -2.62 9.12 3.00
CA PRO A 183 -2.08 9.62 1.73
C PRO A 183 -0.56 9.83 1.73
N TRP A 184 0.01 10.09 0.55
CA TRP A 184 1.41 10.50 0.37
C TRP A 184 1.50 12.00 0.08
N LYS A 185 2.61 12.63 0.39
CA LYS A 185 2.96 14.00 0.01
C LYS A 185 4.22 13.98 -0.85
N ARG A 186 4.26 14.78 -1.91
CA ARG A 186 5.44 14.90 -2.79
C ARG A 186 6.19 16.18 -2.46
N LEU A 187 7.48 16.04 -2.12
CA LEU A 187 8.34 17.14 -1.73
C LEU A 187 9.45 17.39 -2.75
N SER A 188 10.01 18.59 -2.72
CA SER A 188 11.16 18.99 -3.54
C SER A 188 12.51 18.54 -2.96
N SER A 189 12.57 18.24 -1.67
CA SER A 189 13.81 17.94 -0.94
C SER A 189 13.59 16.85 0.11
N PRO A 190 14.56 15.95 0.35
CA PRO A 190 14.51 14.96 1.43
C PRO A 190 14.71 15.59 2.81
N THR A 191 15.27 16.80 2.87
CA THR A 191 15.36 17.62 4.07
C THR A 191 14.22 18.65 4.04
N PHE A 192 13.29 18.53 4.97
CA PHE A 192 12.10 19.37 5.07
C PHE A 192 11.72 19.58 6.53
N ASP A 193 11.03 20.69 6.80
CA ASP A 193 10.45 20.98 8.11
C ASP A 193 8.95 20.59 8.17
N HIS A 194 8.38 20.69 9.37
CA HIS A 194 6.97 20.39 9.60
C HIS A 194 6.00 21.32 8.86
N GLN A 195 6.37 22.58 8.60
CA GLN A 195 5.50 23.53 7.91
C GLN A 195 5.38 23.20 6.42
N VAL A 196 6.50 22.83 5.79
CA VAL A 196 6.53 22.34 4.41
C VAL A 196 5.64 21.10 4.30
N LEU A 197 5.80 20.14 5.23
CA LEU A 197 4.98 18.94 5.25
C LEU A 197 3.48 19.26 5.41
N ALA A 198 3.12 20.14 6.35
CA ALA A 198 1.73 20.50 6.62
C ALA A 198 1.04 21.20 5.44
N ARG A 199 1.77 22.06 4.71
CA ARG A 199 1.23 22.80 3.55
C ARG A 199 1.21 22.00 2.25
N THR A 200 1.95 20.90 2.18
CA THR A 200 2.02 20.09 0.95
C THR A 200 0.71 19.32 0.75
N PRO A 201 0.10 19.34 -0.45
CA PRO A 201 -1.13 18.59 -0.72
C PRO A 201 -0.99 17.08 -0.58
N ASP A 202 -2.07 16.42 -0.19
CA ASP A 202 -2.17 14.97 -0.11
C ASP A 202 -2.44 14.35 -1.48
N GLU A 203 -1.63 13.37 -1.87
CA GLU A 203 -1.75 12.53 -3.05
C GLU A 203 -2.20 11.11 -2.64
N TRP A 204 -3.39 10.69 -3.06
CA TRP A 204 -3.86 9.32 -2.83
C TRP A 204 -3.33 8.38 -3.92
N ARG A 205 -2.26 7.64 -3.60
CA ARG A 205 -1.52 6.80 -4.56
C ARG A 205 -1.45 5.33 -4.14
N PRO A 206 -2.56 4.58 -4.17
CA PRO A 206 -2.57 3.18 -3.72
C PRO A 206 -1.61 2.28 -4.51
N ALA A 207 -1.43 2.51 -5.82
CA ALA A 207 -0.47 1.76 -6.64
C ALA A 207 0.99 1.97 -6.18
N LEU A 208 1.34 3.18 -5.72
CA LEU A 208 2.66 3.46 -5.15
C LEU A 208 2.87 2.66 -3.86
N SER A 209 1.88 2.69 -2.96
CA SER A 209 1.93 1.92 -1.71
C SER A 209 2.04 0.40 -1.95
N GLU A 210 1.30 -0.12 -2.93
CA GLU A 210 1.36 -1.53 -3.34
C GLU A 210 2.76 -1.90 -3.85
N ALA A 211 3.33 -1.09 -4.74
CA ALA A 211 4.64 -1.36 -5.29
C ALA A 211 5.76 -1.21 -4.25
N LEU A 212 5.66 -0.23 -3.35
CA LEU A 212 6.61 -0.05 -2.25
C LEU A 212 6.58 -1.23 -1.27
N ASN A 213 5.40 -1.76 -0.93
CA ASN A 213 5.28 -2.98 -0.13
C ASN A 213 6.04 -4.16 -0.76
N ALA A 214 6.02 -4.28 -2.09
CA ALA A 214 6.74 -5.35 -2.79
C ALA A 214 8.28 -5.18 -2.70
N LEU A 215 8.76 -3.94 -2.62
CA LEU A 215 10.20 -3.63 -2.47
C LEU A 215 10.72 -3.85 -1.04
N LEU A 216 9.88 -3.60 -0.03
CA LEU A 216 10.31 -3.69 1.37
C LEU A 216 10.53 -5.15 1.80
N PRO A 217 11.45 -5.43 2.75
CA PRO A 217 11.64 -6.77 3.30
C PRO A 217 10.38 -7.37 3.94
N LYS A 218 10.16 -8.68 3.74
CA LYS A 218 9.18 -9.44 4.54
C LYS A 218 9.57 -9.41 6.02
N GLY A 219 8.60 -9.28 6.91
CA GLY A 219 8.77 -9.30 8.36
C GLY A 219 8.98 -7.93 9.03
N GLU A 220 9.44 -6.93 8.29
CA GLU A 220 9.81 -5.61 8.86
C GLU A 220 8.59 -4.74 9.16
N ARG A 221 8.75 -3.82 10.12
CA ARG A 221 7.66 -2.96 10.61
C ARG A 221 7.22 -1.97 9.55
N SER A 222 8.15 -1.43 8.77
CA SER A 222 7.80 -0.59 7.60
C SER A 222 6.87 -1.33 6.63
N ARG A 223 7.12 -2.62 6.36
CA ARG A 223 6.29 -3.43 5.46
C ARG A 223 4.92 -3.75 6.06
N GLN A 224 4.82 -3.92 7.38
CA GLN A 224 3.55 -4.21 8.07
C GLN A 224 2.50 -3.12 7.83
N ARG A 225 2.92 -1.86 7.67
CA ARG A 225 2.03 -0.72 7.39
C ARG A 225 1.24 -0.84 6.08
N PHE A 226 1.72 -1.63 5.15
CA PHE A 226 1.09 -1.81 3.83
C PHE A 226 0.12 -3.00 3.76
N GLN A 227 -0.03 -3.76 4.84
CA GLN A 227 -0.79 -5.02 4.82
C GLN A 227 -2.29 -4.77 4.88
N ILE A 228 -2.98 -4.96 3.75
CA ILE A 228 -4.45 -4.91 3.67
C ILE A 228 -5.12 -5.93 4.62
N GLY A 229 -4.43 -7.05 4.91
CA GLY A 229 -4.93 -8.05 5.87
C GLY A 229 -5.22 -7.48 7.26
N TRP A 230 -4.47 -6.46 7.70
CA TRP A 230 -4.76 -5.77 8.97
C TRP A 230 -6.09 -5.03 8.91
N LEU A 231 -6.36 -4.30 7.82
CA LEU A 231 -7.64 -3.62 7.62
C LEU A 231 -8.79 -4.64 7.57
N GLN A 232 -8.60 -5.73 6.85
CA GLN A 232 -9.58 -6.81 6.75
C GLN A 232 -9.91 -7.41 8.13
N GLY A 233 -8.89 -7.72 8.93
CA GLY A 233 -9.07 -8.24 10.29
C GLY A 233 -9.80 -7.25 11.19
N ARG A 234 -9.44 -5.96 11.11
CA ARG A 234 -10.14 -4.90 11.85
C ARG A 234 -11.61 -4.78 11.45
N LEU A 235 -11.91 -4.70 10.15
CA LEU A 235 -13.28 -4.60 9.65
C LEU A 235 -14.11 -5.83 10.02
N ARG A 236 -13.53 -7.04 9.96
CA ARG A 236 -14.18 -8.26 10.43
C ARG A 236 -14.52 -8.19 11.93
N ASN A 237 -13.61 -7.69 12.76
CA ASN A 237 -13.87 -7.53 14.18
C ASN A 237 -14.96 -6.48 14.46
N GLU A 238 -14.93 -5.33 13.79
CA GLU A 238 -15.98 -4.32 13.87
C GLU A 238 -17.34 -4.91 13.45
N LEU A 239 -17.38 -5.64 12.34
CA LEU A 239 -18.57 -6.33 11.86
C LEU A 239 -19.10 -7.34 12.87
N ALA A 240 -18.23 -8.18 13.45
CA ALA A 240 -18.64 -9.15 14.46
C ALA A 240 -19.24 -8.47 15.70
N LEU A 241 -18.65 -7.36 16.16
CA LEU A 241 -19.14 -6.60 17.31
C LEU A 241 -20.47 -5.91 17.04
N GLU A 242 -20.61 -5.26 15.88
CA GLU A 242 -21.85 -4.59 15.47
C GLU A 242 -22.98 -5.61 15.24
N ALA A 243 -22.67 -6.79 14.70
CA ALA A 243 -23.62 -7.87 14.47
C ALA A 243 -24.26 -8.38 15.78
N LEU A 244 -23.53 -8.40 16.91
CA LEU A 244 -24.09 -8.82 18.20
C LEU A 244 -25.32 -8.00 18.64
N GLY A 245 -25.39 -6.74 18.19
CA GLY A 245 -26.49 -5.81 18.51
C GLY A 245 -27.67 -5.82 17.51
N CYS A 246 -27.49 -6.37 16.30
CA CYS A 246 -28.48 -6.46 15.21
C CYS A 246 -29.47 -5.27 15.07
N ALA A 247 -29.01 -4.02 15.11
CA ALA A 247 -29.88 -2.84 15.18
C ALA A 247 -30.82 -2.63 13.96
N PRO A 248 -32.15 -2.43 14.16
CA PRO A 248 -32.94 -1.47 13.44
C PRO A 248 -33.05 -0.17 14.26
N GLY A 249 -32.59 0.94 13.67
CA GLY A 249 -32.58 2.27 14.30
C GLY A 249 -31.66 3.27 13.59
N ARG A 250 -31.63 3.27 12.25
CA ARG A 250 -31.19 4.46 11.51
C ARG A 250 -32.36 5.44 11.56
N GLU A 251 -32.42 6.25 12.61
CA GLU A 251 -32.98 7.59 12.41
C GLU A 251 -32.04 8.27 11.43
N VAL A 252 -32.51 8.42 10.19
CA VAL A 252 -32.04 9.46 9.28
C VAL A 252 -32.43 10.77 9.93
N SER A 253 -31.62 11.28 10.85
CA SER A 253 -31.66 12.70 11.17
C SER A 253 -30.89 13.41 10.08
N ALA A 254 -31.60 13.67 8.99
CA ALA A 254 -31.26 14.78 8.13
C ALA A 254 -31.46 16.06 8.94
N ARG A 255 -30.35 16.69 9.34
CA ARG A 255 -30.22 18.16 9.43
C ARG A 255 -28.81 18.54 9.03
#